data_AF-A0A3D4ALS1-F1
#
_entry.id   AF-A0A3D4ALS1-F1
#
_cell.length_a   1.000
_cell.length_b   1.000
_cell.length_c   1.000
_cell.angle_alpha   90.00
_cell.angle_beta   90.00
_cell.angle_gamma   90.00
#
_symmetry.space_group_name_H-M   'P 1'
#
loop_
_entity.id
_entity.type
_entity.pdbx_description
1 polymer ?
#
loop_
_entity_poly.entity_id
_entity_poly.type
_entity_poly.pdbx_seq_one_letter_code
_entity_poly.pdbx_strand_id
1 'polypeptide(L)'
;LYTSALTHQRIPRIVELVKYVADQQSMRIQTSVLNELIRDAVSVNPPPSHRGKQLKIYFMTQADIRPPKFIIFVNDPELMHFSYLRFLENRLRESFGFEGTPLKLIVRGRKEEEDI
;
A
#
# COMPACT_ATOMS: atom_id res chain seq x y z
N LEU A 1 10.95 -2.22 -20.59
CA LEU A 1 12.16 -2.98 -20.99
C LEU A 1 12.07 -3.28 -22.48
N TYR A 2 13.13 -3.05 -23.26
CA TYR A 2 13.22 -3.45 -24.67
C TYR A 2 14.36 -4.46 -24.83
N THR A 3 14.09 -5.61 -25.45
CA THR A 3 15.00 -6.76 -25.56
C THR A 3 14.73 -7.52 -26.87
N SER A 4 15.69 -8.32 -27.33
CA SER A 4 15.51 -9.23 -28.48
C SER A 4 16.11 -10.59 -28.18
N ALA A 5 15.28 -11.63 -28.26
CA ALA A 5 15.72 -13.01 -28.08
C ALA A 5 16.59 -13.49 -29.26
N LEU A 6 16.23 -13.11 -30.49
CA LEU A 6 16.97 -13.51 -31.69
C LEU A 6 18.40 -12.97 -31.70
N THR A 7 18.57 -11.69 -31.36
CA THR A 7 19.89 -11.04 -31.33
C THR A 7 20.57 -11.12 -29.96
N HIS A 8 19.97 -11.82 -28.99
CA HIS A 8 20.44 -11.93 -27.60
C HIS A 8 20.65 -10.57 -26.89
N GLN A 9 20.08 -9.50 -27.43
CA GLN A 9 20.28 -8.16 -26.92
C GLN A 9 19.52 -7.98 -25.61
N ARG A 10 20.25 -7.67 -24.53
CA ARG A 10 19.73 -7.30 -23.19
C ARG A 10 18.94 -8.40 -22.45
N ILE A 11 19.09 -9.67 -22.85
CA ILE A 11 18.46 -10.81 -22.16
C ILE A 11 18.84 -10.92 -20.67
N PRO A 12 20.11 -10.71 -20.24
CA PRO A 12 20.46 -10.78 -18.82
C PRO A 12 19.69 -9.80 -17.92
N ARG A 13 19.31 -8.62 -18.46
CA ARG A 13 18.53 -7.62 -17.71
C ARG A 13 17.15 -8.12 -17.30
N ILE A 14 16.59 -9.12 -17.99
CA ILE A 14 15.30 -9.71 -17.62
C ILE A 14 15.44 -10.39 -16.26
N VAL A 15 16.50 -11.17 -16.05
CA VAL A 15 16.71 -11.92 -14.81
C VAL A 15 16.93 -10.97 -13.64
N GLU A 16 17.71 -9.90 -13.85
CA GLU A 16 17.90 -8.83 -12.86
C GLU A 16 16.58 -8.16 -12.49
N LEU A 17 15.77 -7.80 -13.49
CA LEU A 17 14.47 -7.15 -13.26
C LEU A 17 13.49 -8.08 -12.51
N VAL A 18 13.47 -9.37 -12.84
CA VAL A 18 12.63 -10.36 -12.13
C VAL A 18 13.03 -10.46 -10.66
N LYS A 19 14.34 -10.53 -10.37
CA LYS A 19 14.83 -10.55 -8.99
C LYS A 19 14.44 -9.28 -8.24
N TYR A 20 14.64 -8.12 -8.85
CA TYR A 20 14.24 -6.84 -8.27
C TYR A 20 12.75 -6.79 -7.93
N VAL A 21 11.86 -7.16 -8.87
CA VAL A 21 10.41 -7.17 -8.62
C VAL A 21 10.04 -8.20 -7.54
N ALA A 22 10.70 -9.36 -7.51
CA ALA A 22 10.47 -10.37 -6.48
C ALA A 22 10.86 -9.87 -5.07
N ASP A 23 11.96 -9.11 -4.97
CA ASP A 23 12.40 -8.48 -3.73
C ASP A 23 11.38 -7.41 -3.27
N GLN A 24 10.97 -6.51 -4.18
CA GLN A 24 9.93 -5.51 -3.95
C GLN A 24 8.62 -6.16 -3.46
N GLN A 25 8.22 -7.27 -4.08
CA GLN A 25 7.00 -8.01 -3.72
C GLN A 25 7.07 -8.67 -2.33
N SER A 26 8.28 -8.96 -1.84
CA SER A 26 8.52 -9.63 -0.57
C SER A 26 8.83 -8.70 0.60
N MET A 27 8.92 -7.40 0.35
CA MET A 27 9.26 -6.40 1.36
C MET A 27 8.22 -6.37 2.49
N ARG A 28 8.71 -6.39 3.74
CA ARG A 28 7.91 -6.26 4.95
C ARG A 28 8.26 -4.98 5.69
N ILE A 29 7.27 -4.15 5.94
CA ILE A 29 7.38 -2.87 6.64
C ILE A 29 6.83 -3.03 8.06
N GLN A 30 7.53 -2.44 9.03
CA GLN A 30 7.08 -2.43 10.42
C GLN A 30 5.83 -1.57 10.59
N THR A 31 4.89 -2.03 11.41
CA THR A 31 3.64 -1.33 11.72
C THR A 31 3.87 0.07 12.30
N SER A 32 4.92 0.28 13.11
CA SER A 32 5.30 1.60 13.62
C SER A 32 5.56 2.61 12.51
N VAL A 33 6.40 2.23 11.54
CA VAL A 33 6.79 3.05 10.39
C VAL A 33 5.58 3.32 9.48
N LEU A 34 4.72 2.31 9.25
CA LEU A 34 3.48 2.51 8.50
C LEU A 34 2.58 3.55 9.18
N ASN A 35 2.48 3.54 10.51
CA ASN A 35 1.66 4.49 11.25
C ASN A 35 2.25 5.91 11.27
N GLU A 36 3.57 6.05 11.23
CA GLU A 36 4.24 7.34 11.01
C GLU A 36 3.86 7.91 9.64
N LEU A 37 4.00 7.11 8.58
CA LEU A 37 3.62 7.51 7.23
C LEU A 37 2.15 7.95 7.12
N ILE A 38 1.23 7.24 7.79
CA ILE A 38 -0.18 7.64 7.81
C ILE A 38 -0.39 8.99 8.50
N ARG A 39 0.27 9.24 9.64
CA ARG A 39 0.16 10.53 10.35
C ARG A 39 0.65 11.68 9.47
N ASP A 40 1.76 11.48 8.77
CA ASP A 40 2.32 12.47 7.85
C ASP A 40 1.42 12.67 6.63
N ALA A 41 0.88 11.59 6.05
CA ALA A 41 -0.02 11.68 4.92
C ALA A 41 -1.32 12.43 5.27
N VAL A 42 -1.88 12.17 6.46
CA VAL A 42 -3.10 12.82 6.97
C VAL A 42 -2.85 14.30 7.31
N SER A 43 -1.67 14.66 7.81
CA SER A 43 -1.34 16.07 8.11
C SER A 43 -1.23 16.92 6.84
N VAL A 44 -0.68 16.34 5.77
CA VAL A 44 -0.56 16.99 4.45
C VAL A 44 -1.90 17.06 3.73
N ASN A 45 -2.68 15.98 3.75
CA ASN A 45 -3.97 15.91 3.09
C ASN A 45 -5.03 15.30 4.03
N PRO A 46 -5.72 16.13 4.82
CA PRO A 46 -6.75 15.67 5.73
C PRO A 46 -7.86 14.90 5.01
N PRO A 47 -8.37 13.79 5.59
CA PRO A 47 -9.49 13.07 5.01
C PRO A 47 -10.74 13.96 4.86
N PRO A 48 -11.49 13.80 3.76
CA PRO A 48 -12.73 14.54 3.57
C PRO A 48 -13.78 14.13 4.61
N SER A 49 -14.58 15.10 5.03
CA SER A 49 -15.74 14.86 5.89
C SER A 49 -16.98 14.56 5.04
N HIS A 50 -17.74 13.52 5.39
CA HIS A 50 -19.00 13.19 4.74
C HIS A 50 -20.14 13.25 5.77
N ARG A 51 -21.17 14.05 5.51
CA ARG A 51 -22.37 14.20 6.38
C ARG A 51 -22.04 14.45 7.85
N GLY A 52 -21.04 15.31 8.11
CA GLY A 52 -20.60 15.64 9.48
C GLY A 52 -19.74 14.57 10.17
N LYS A 53 -19.48 13.43 9.54
CA LYS A 53 -18.52 12.42 10.02
C LYS A 53 -17.20 12.57 9.28
N GLN A 54 -16.11 12.64 10.03
CA GLN A 54 -14.76 12.64 9.49
C GLN A 54 -14.20 11.22 9.50
N LEU A 55 -13.53 10.83 8.41
CA LEU A 55 -12.77 9.58 8.38
C LEU A 55 -11.61 9.68 9.38
N LYS A 56 -11.54 8.71 10.29
CA LYS A 56 -10.45 8.56 11.25
C LYS A 56 -9.72 7.25 10.97
N ILE A 57 -8.45 7.35 10.60
CA ILE A 57 -7.57 6.21 10.45
C ILE A 57 -6.88 5.98 11.80
N TYR A 58 -7.06 4.80 12.38
CA TYR A 58 -6.48 4.46 13.67
C TYR A 58 -5.06 3.95 13.51
N PHE A 59 -4.89 2.94 12.66
CA PHE A 59 -3.59 2.38 12.34
C PHE A 59 -3.64 1.59 11.04
N MET A 60 -2.46 1.32 10.49
CA MET A 60 -2.27 0.45 9.34
C MET A 60 -1.23 -0.61 9.66
N THR A 61 -1.47 -1.85 9.23
CA THR A 61 -0.52 -2.96 9.37
C THR A 61 -0.37 -3.73 8.06
N GLN A 62 0.78 -4.38 7.87
CA GLN A 62 1.00 -5.27 6.75
C GLN A 62 0.68 -6.72 7.16
N ALA A 63 -0.44 -7.23 6.66
CA ALA A 63 -0.91 -8.57 6.98
C ALA A 63 -0.16 -9.66 6.19
N ASP A 64 0.30 -9.34 4.98
CA ASP A 64 0.86 -10.35 4.08
C ASP A 64 1.95 -9.78 3.17
N ILE A 65 2.79 -10.68 2.65
CA ILE A 65 3.79 -10.40 1.62
C ILE A 65 3.48 -11.29 0.40
N ARG A 66 3.80 -10.83 -0.82
CA ARG A 66 3.57 -11.59 -2.07
C ARG A 66 2.10 -11.95 -2.38
N PRO A 67 1.22 -10.99 -2.66
CA PRO A 67 1.51 -9.55 -2.79
C PRO A 67 1.42 -8.80 -1.46
N PRO A 68 2.14 -7.69 -1.28
CA PRO A 68 2.04 -6.84 -0.10
C PRO A 68 0.59 -6.43 0.17
N LYS A 69 0.09 -6.83 1.34
CA LYS A 69 -1.30 -6.64 1.75
C LYS A 69 -1.33 -5.79 3.01
N PHE A 70 -1.94 -4.63 2.92
CA PHE A 70 -2.11 -3.68 4.01
C PHE A 70 -3.56 -3.66 4.48
N ILE A 71 -3.75 -3.71 5.79
CA ILE A 71 -5.05 -3.53 6.43
C ILE A 71 -5.02 -2.17 7.13
N ILE A 72 -6.00 -1.33 6.79
CA ILE A 72 -6.19 0.00 7.36
C ILE A 72 -7.42 -0.06 8.25
N PHE A 73 -7.22 0.20 9.53
CA PHE A 73 -8.30 0.23 10.51
C PHE A 73 -8.83 1.64 10.64
N VAL A 74 -10.13 1.80 10.43
CA VAL A 74 -10.83 3.08 10.43
C VAL A 74 -12.07 3.04 11.33
N ASN A 75 -12.62 4.22 11.59
CA ASN A 75 -13.89 4.34 12.28
C ASN A 75 -15.06 3.79 11.47
N ASP A 76 -15.09 4.05 10.16
CA ASP A 76 -16.17 3.66 9.26
C ASP A 76 -15.60 3.42 7.86
N PRO A 77 -15.59 2.17 7.35
CA PRO A 77 -15.08 1.84 6.02
C PRO A 77 -15.80 2.58 4.88
N GLU A 78 -17.08 2.92 5.04
CA GLU A 78 -17.85 3.61 4.01
C GLU A 78 -17.35 5.05 3.79
N LEU A 79 -16.67 5.64 4.78
CA LEU A 79 -16.05 6.95 4.67
C LEU A 79 -14.75 6.94 3.86
N MET A 80 -14.15 5.77 3.62
CA MET A 80 -12.93 5.64 2.83
C MET A 80 -13.25 5.62 1.33
N HIS A 81 -13.29 6.81 0.73
CA HIS A 81 -13.46 6.92 -0.72
C HIS A 81 -12.23 6.40 -1.49
N PHE A 82 -12.45 5.84 -2.69
CA PHE A 82 -11.38 5.25 -3.50
C PHE A 82 -10.23 6.22 -3.79
N SER A 83 -10.52 7.52 -3.94
CA SER A 83 -9.49 8.53 -4.22
C SER A 83 -8.52 8.70 -3.05
N TYR A 84 -9.02 8.63 -1.81
CA TYR A 84 -8.18 8.71 -0.62
C TYR A 84 -7.37 7.42 -0.42
N LEU A 85 -7.96 6.26 -0.72
CA LEU A 85 -7.26 4.99 -0.73
C LEU A 85 -6.11 4.97 -1.77
N ARG A 86 -6.33 5.55 -2.95
CA ARG A 86 -5.28 5.73 -3.98
C ARG A 86 -4.20 6.71 -3.55
N PHE A 87 -4.57 7.78 -2.85
CA PHE A 87 -3.59 8.68 -2.25
C PHE A 87 -2.68 7.94 -1.26
N LEU A 88 -3.23 7.13 -0.36
CA LEU A 88 -2.44 6.33 0.57
C LEU A 88 -1.57 5.28 -0.13
N GLU A 89 -2.09 4.63 -1.18
CA GLU A 89 -1.29 3.72 -2.02
C GLU A 89 -0.10 4.44 -2.64
N ASN A 90 -0.31 5.64 -3.20
CA ASN A 90 0.78 6.42 -3.80
C ASN A 90 1.83 6.82 -2.76
N ARG A 91 1.41 7.22 -1.55
CA ARG A 91 2.35 7.51 -0.45
C ARG A 91 3.17 6.30 -0.02
N LEU A 92 2.56 5.12 0.03
CA LEU A 92 3.29 3.86 0.26
C LEU A 92 4.32 3.60 -0.82
N ARG A 93 3.95 3.83 -2.10
CA ARG A 93 4.87 3.63 -3.23
C ARG A 93 6.01 4.63 -3.26
N GLU A 94 5.73 5.90 -3.00
CA GLU A 94 6.73 6.97 -2.92
C GLU A 94 7.76 6.71 -1.81
N SER A 95 7.32 6.14 -0.68
CA SER A 95 8.17 5.98 0.51
C SER A 95 8.95 4.67 0.52
N PHE A 96 8.39 3.59 -0.02
CA PHE A 96 8.97 2.24 0.08
C PHE A 96 9.19 1.53 -1.27
N GLY A 97 8.67 2.06 -2.37
CA GLY A 97 8.78 1.46 -3.70
C GLY A 97 7.59 0.58 -4.08
N PHE A 98 7.78 -0.74 -4.12
CA PHE A 98 6.83 -1.72 -4.67
C PHE A 98 6.64 -1.66 -6.20
N GLU A 99 7.68 -1.24 -6.91
CA GLU A 99 7.68 -1.26 -8.38
C GLU A 99 7.45 -2.67 -8.92
N GLY A 100 6.63 -2.78 -9.97
CA GLY A 100 6.25 -4.07 -10.55
C GLY A 100 5.33 -4.93 -9.68
N THR A 101 4.93 -4.45 -8.50
CA THR A 101 4.09 -5.20 -7.55
C THR A 101 2.74 -4.51 -7.32
N PRO A 102 1.60 -5.24 -7.40
CA PRO A 102 0.30 -4.70 -6.98
C PRO A 102 0.22 -4.61 -5.45
N LEU A 103 -0.26 -3.48 -4.95
CA LEU A 103 -0.56 -3.31 -3.52
C LEU A 103 -2.02 -3.65 -3.25
N LYS A 104 -2.28 -4.48 -2.24
CA LYS A 104 -3.64 -4.78 -1.76
C LYS A 104 -3.91 -3.97 -0.50
N LEU A 105 -4.82 -3.00 -0.58
CA LEU A 105 -5.27 -2.21 0.57
C LEU A 105 -6.68 -2.67 0.95
N ILE A 106 -6.85 -3.11 2.19
CA ILE A 106 -8.13 -3.54 2.76
C ILE A 106 -8.48 -2.58 3.87
N VAL A 107 -9.70 -2.06 3.85
CA VAL A 107 -10.22 -1.15 4.88
C VAL A 107 -11.10 -1.97 5.81
N ARG A 108 -10.88 -1.85 7.12
CA ARG A 108 -11.70 -2.52 8.14
C ARG A 108 -12.19 -1.53 9.18
N GLY A 109 -13.42 -1.75 9.63
CA GLY A 109 -14.00 -0.99 10.73
C GLY A 109 -13.54 -1.58 12.06
N ARG A 110 -13.22 -0.73 13.04
CA ARG A 110 -12.80 -1.19 14.38
C ARG A 110 -13.84 -2.09 15.08
N LYS A 111 -15.12 -2.02 14.69
CA LYS A 111 -16.17 -2.88 15.27
C LYS A 111 -16.10 -4.35 14.83
N GLU A 112 -15.40 -4.68 13.75
CA GLU A 112 -15.29 -6.06 13.27
C GLU A 112 -14.22 -6.89 14.02
N GLU A 113 -13.44 -6.27 14.93
CA GLU A 113 -12.45 -6.98 15.76
C GLU A 113 -13.05 -7.68 17.00
N GLU A 114 -14.31 -7.41 17.37
CA GLU A 114 -14.97 -8.10 18.50
C GLU A 114 -15.51 -9.50 18.15
N ASP A 115 -15.47 -9.91 16.86
CA ASP A 115 -16.08 -11.14 16.36
C ASP A 115 -15.07 -12.22 15.86
N ILE A 116 -13.80 -12.18 16.28
CA ILE A 116 -12.79 -13.22 15.94
C ILE A 116 -12.11 -13.78 17.18
#